data_AF-W4PWW9-F1
#
_entry.id   AF-W4PWW9-F1
#
_cell.length_a   1.000
_cell.length_b   1.000
_cell.length_c   1.000
_cell.angle_alpha   90.00
_cell.angle_beta   90.00
_cell.angle_gamma   90.00
#
_symmetry.space_group_name_H-M   'P 1'
#
loop_
_entity.id
_entity.type
_entity.pdbx_description
1 polymer ?
#
loop_
_entity_poly.entity_id
_entity_poly.type
_entity_poly.pdbx_seq_one_letter_code
_entity_poly.pdbx_strand_id
1 'polypeptide(L)'
;MTEEEFDRFYEALIAAETVPLKEFEKEVFFEGCMPIEVMAKRGRKTMLFGPMKPVGLEHPETGKRPFAVVQLRQDNTSGTLYNIVGFQTHLKWGPQKEVLKLIPGLENAEVVRYGVMHRNTFINSPNLLKPTYQYKDRDDLFFAGQITGVEGYVESAAAGLVAGINAANYVQGKEMIVFPDTTVMGSMAAYITTANKKNFQPMNANFGLLPPLEERIRDKKERYEQLANRALESIQNFVKKV
;
A
#
# COMPACT_ATOMS: atom_id res chain seq x y z
N MET A 1 12.92 12.83 -16.93
CA MET A 1 12.61 12.34 -18.29
C MET A 1 11.87 13.43 -19.06
N THR A 2 12.22 13.62 -20.34
CA THR A 2 11.40 14.34 -21.32
C THR A 2 10.18 13.49 -21.71
N GLU A 3 9.27 14.06 -22.51
CA GLU A 3 8.13 13.29 -23.02
C GLU A 3 8.57 12.18 -23.99
N GLU A 4 9.57 12.45 -24.83
CA GLU A 4 10.11 11.48 -25.79
C GLU A 4 10.81 10.30 -25.09
N GLU A 5 11.59 10.57 -24.04
CA GLU A 5 12.21 9.54 -23.20
C GLU A 5 11.14 8.68 -22.52
N PHE A 6 10.07 9.31 -22.02
CA PHE A 6 8.95 8.60 -21.41
C PHE A 6 8.23 7.71 -22.42
N ASP A 7 7.99 8.20 -23.64
CA ASP A 7 7.32 7.43 -24.69
C ASP A 7 8.13 6.21 -25.10
N ARG A 8 9.44 6.38 -25.27
CA ARG A 8 10.33 5.26 -25.56
C ARG A 8 10.32 4.21 -24.44
N PHE A 9 10.34 4.65 -23.18
CA PHE A 9 10.24 3.77 -22.02
C PHE A 9 8.88 3.06 -21.97
N TYR A 10 7.78 3.79 -22.18
CA TYR A 10 6.42 3.27 -22.17
C TYR A 10 6.22 2.17 -23.22
N GLU A 11 6.61 2.41 -24.47
CA GLU A 11 6.47 1.45 -25.56
C GLU A 11 7.27 0.17 -25.27
N ALA A 12 8.50 0.30 -24.79
CA ALA A 12 9.31 -0.84 -24.40
C ALA A 12 8.67 -1.63 -23.24
N LEU A 13 8.12 -0.93 -22.25
CA LEU A 13 7.50 -1.54 -21.07
C LEU A 13 6.25 -2.36 -21.43
N ILE A 14 5.37 -1.85 -22.29
CA ILE A 14 4.14 -2.57 -22.66
C ILE A 14 4.40 -3.77 -23.58
N ALA A 15 5.49 -3.72 -24.36
CA ALA A 15 5.91 -4.78 -25.27
C ALA A 15 6.79 -5.85 -24.59
N ALA A 16 7.35 -5.55 -23.41
CA ALA A 16 8.25 -6.44 -22.71
C ALA A 16 7.57 -7.72 -22.21
N GLU A 17 8.31 -8.83 -22.29
CA GLU A 17 7.79 -10.15 -21.94
C GLU A 17 7.65 -10.33 -20.42
N THR A 18 6.49 -10.82 -19.98
CA THR A 18 6.19 -11.13 -18.57
C THR A 18 6.28 -12.63 -18.28
N VAL A 19 6.53 -12.97 -17.01
CA VAL A 19 6.37 -14.33 -16.51
C VAL A 19 4.88 -14.70 -16.56
N PRO A 20 4.49 -15.84 -17.16
CA PRO A 20 3.10 -16.27 -17.16
C PRO A 20 2.66 -16.65 -15.74
N LEU A 21 1.42 -16.30 -15.41
CA LEU A 21 0.80 -16.76 -14.17
C LEU A 21 0.55 -18.26 -14.22
N LYS A 22 0.62 -18.92 -13.06
CA LYS A 22 0.30 -20.35 -12.96
C LYS A 22 -1.22 -20.54 -13.15
N GLU A 23 -1.63 -21.70 -13.66
CA GLU A 23 -3.05 -21.97 -14.02
C GLU A 23 -4.06 -21.79 -12.87
N PHE A 24 -3.61 -21.90 -11.61
CA PHE A 24 -4.45 -21.71 -10.42
C PHE A 24 -4.46 -20.25 -9.92
N GLU A 25 -3.68 -19.36 -10.52
CA GLU A 25 -3.58 -17.95 -10.13
C GLU A 25 -4.62 -17.13 -10.91
N LYS A 26 -5.34 -16.26 -10.21
CA LYS A 26 -6.24 -15.28 -10.82
C LYS A 26 -5.54 -13.94 -10.85
N GLU A 27 -5.68 -13.18 -11.94
CA GLU A 27 -5.23 -11.78 -12.03
C GLU A 27 -6.10 -10.88 -11.14
N VAL A 28 -5.82 -10.92 -9.84
CA VAL A 28 -6.40 -9.99 -8.87
C VAL A 28 -5.25 -9.20 -8.28
N PHE A 29 -5.11 -7.96 -8.74
CA PHE A 29 -4.11 -7.05 -8.24
C PHE A 29 -4.70 -6.18 -7.13
N PHE A 30 -3.98 -6.09 -6.01
CA PHE A 30 -4.21 -5.01 -5.07
C PHE A 30 -3.83 -3.69 -5.75
N GLU A 31 -4.77 -2.75 -5.86
CA GLU A 31 -4.59 -1.49 -6.61
C GLU A 31 -3.37 -0.68 -6.10
N GLY A 32 -3.02 -0.79 -4.81
CA GLY A 32 -1.84 -0.15 -4.23
C GLY A 32 -0.49 -0.81 -4.57
N CYS A 33 -0.48 -2.01 -5.15
CA CYS A 33 0.73 -2.80 -5.45
C CYS A 33 0.69 -3.37 -6.88
N MET A 34 0.20 -2.61 -7.84
CA MET A 34 0.03 -3.07 -9.22
C MET A 34 1.35 -3.15 -9.98
N PRO A 35 1.61 -4.19 -10.78
CA PRO A 35 2.80 -4.23 -11.64
C PRO A 35 2.86 -3.03 -12.59
N ILE A 36 4.04 -2.43 -12.76
CA ILE A 36 4.24 -1.22 -13.56
C ILE A 36 3.79 -1.39 -15.02
N GLU A 37 4.02 -2.56 -15.61
CA GLU A 37 3.57 -2.91 -16.97
C GLU A 37 2.04 -3.04 -17.07
N VAL A 38 1.36 -3.46 -16.00
CA VAL A 38 -0.10 -3.52 -15.95
C VAL A 38 -0.67 -2.10 -15.83
N MET A 39 -0.04 -1.23 -15.02
CA MET A 39 -0.41 0.19 -14.95
C MET A 39 -0.26 0.87 -16.32
N ALA A 40 0.84 0.60 -17.03
CA ALA A 40 1.07 1.14 -18.37
C ALA A 40 -0.03 0.69 -19.36
N LYS A 41 -0.38 -0.60 -19.36
CA LYS A 41 -1.44 -1.15 -20.23
C LYS A 41 -2.83 -0.58 -19.95
N ARG A 42 -3.12 -0.15 -18.71
CA ARG A 42 -4.38 0.54 -18.37
C ARG A 42 -4.48 1.94 -18.97
N GLY A 43 -3.35 2.55 -19.32
CA GLY A 43 -3.29 3.79 -20.08
C GLY A 43 -1.93 4.48 -19.95
N ARG A 44 -1.49 5.13 -21.04
CA ARG A 44 -0.20 5.85 -21.12
C ARG A 44 0.07 6.76 -19.92
N LYS A 45 -0.92 7.55 -19.52
CA LYS A 45 -0.76 8.55 -18.44
C LYS A 45 -0.86 7.96 -17.04
N THR A 46 -1.25 6.69 -16.87
CA THR A 46 -1.48 6.07 -15.55
C THR A 46 -0.22 6.14 -14.68
N MET A 47 0.95 5.86 -15.27
CA MET A 47 2.23 5.92 -14.55
C MET A 47 2.59 7.34 -14.07
N LEU A 48 2.17 8.37 -14.80
CA LEU A 48 2.40 9.79 -14.45
C LEU A 48 1.57 10.25 -13.24
N PHE A 49 0.51 9.52 -12.90
CA PHE A 49 -0.26 9.75 -11.67
C PHE A 49 0.20 8.84 -10.51
N GLY A 50 1.03 7.83 -10.82
CA GLY A 50 1.55 6.86 -9.87
C GLY A 50 3.06 7.00 -9.64
N PRO A 51 3.86 5.96 -9.94
CA PRO A 51 5.28 5.90 -9.58
C PRO A 51 6.16 6.87 -10.36
N MET A 52 5.71 7.40 -11.50
CA MET A 52 6.49 8.31 -12.34
C MET A 52 6.06 9.78 -12.22
N LYS A 53 5.25 10.12 -11.22
CA LYS A 53 4.72 11.49 -11.04
C LYS A 53 5.83 12.49 -10.68
N PRO A 54 5.93 13.64 -11.36
CA PRO A 54 6.96 14.66 -11.08
C PRO A 54 6.52 15.70 -10.03
N VAL A 55 5.44 15.43 -9.28
CA VAL A 55 4.84 16.42 -8.37
C VAL A 55 5.81 16.78 -7.24
N GLY A 56 6.05 18.09 -7.06
CA GLY A 56 6.95 18.61 -6.04
C GLY A 56 8.43 18.52 -6.39
N LEU A 57 8.78 18.15 -7.62
CA LEU A 57 10.14 18.01 -8.09
C LEU A 57 10.41 18.98 -9.25
N GLU A 58 11.50 19.73 -9.15
CA GLU A 58 11.99 20.65 -10.17
C GLU A 58 13.44 20.28 -10.48
N HIS A 59 13.83 20.40 -11.75
CA HIS A 59 15.21 20.15 -12.14
C HIS A 59 16.12 21.21 -11.50
N PRO A 60 17.19 20.83 -10.79
CA PRO A 60 17.99 21.77 -9.99
C PRO A 60 18.61 22.90 -10.83
N GLU A 61 19.01 22.60 -12.06
CA GLU A 61 19.65 23.59 -12.93
C GLU A 61 18.67 24.43 -13.77
N THR A 62 17.53 23.86 -14.18
CA THR A 62 16.63 24.53 -15.13
C THR A 62 15.38 25.09 -14.47
N GLY A 63 15.09 24.69 -13.22
CA GLY A 63 13.85 25.02 -12.51
C GLY A 63 12.59 24.41 -13.14
N LYS A 64 12.72 23.67 -14.25
CA LYS A 64 11.57 23.09 -14.95
C LYS A 64 11.17 21.79 -14.29
N ARG A 65 9.85 21.59 -14.13
CA ARG A 65 9.30 20.29 -13.76
C ARG A 65 9.52 19.31 -14.92
N PRO A 66 10.14 18.13 -14.68
CA PRO A 66 10.28 17.11 -15.71
C PRO A 66 8.91 16.52 -16.09
N PHE A 67 8.81 15.91 -17.27
CA PHE A 67 7.58 15.24 -17.71
C PHE A 67 7.28 14.02 -16.82
N ALA A 68 8.30 13.22 -16.55
CA ALA A 68 8.26 12.07 -15.66
C ALA A 68 9.57 11.92 -14.89
N VAL A 69 9.50 11.25 -13.73
CA VAL A 69 10.66 10.90 -12.92
C VAL A 69 10.66 9.42 -12.59
N VAL A 70 11.83 8.87 -12.34
CA VAL A 70 11.97 7.58 -11.64
C VAL A 70 12.74 7.88 -10.36
N GLN A 71 12.18 7.45 -9.23
CA GLN A 71 12.78 7.70 -7.92
C GLN A 71 13.54 6.46 -7.45
N LEU A 72 14.74 6.68 -6.95
CA LEU A 72 15.55 5.66 -6.31
C LEU A 72 15.61 5.93 -4.80
N ARG A 73 15.50 4.88 -4.00
CA ARG A 73 15.64 4.93 -2.55
C ARG A 73 16.81 4.06 -2.12
N GLN A 74 17.71 4.63 -1.33
CA GLN A 74 18.81 3.89 -0.71
C GLN A 74 18.25 2.71 0.11
N ASP A 75 18.79 1.52 -0.13
CA ASP A 75 18.33 0.29 0.51
C ASP A 75 19.26 -0.19 1.63
N ASN A 76 20.55 0.06 1.50
CA ASN A 76 21.55 -0.33 2.49
C ASN A 76 22.32 0.85 3.06
N THR A 77 22.86 0.70 4.25
CA THR A 77 23.59 1.77 4.96
C THR A 77 24.82 2.27 4.18
N SER A 78 25.48 1.41 3.42
CA SER A 78 26.67 1.77 2.63
C SER A 78 26.37 2.57 1.36
N GLY A 79 25.10 2.72 0.97
CA GLY A 79 24.73 3.47 -0.23
C GLY A 79 25.19 2.80 -1.52
N THR A 80 25.33 1.48 -1.52
CA THR A 80 25.71 0.69 -2.70
C THR A 80 24.52 0.02 -3.37
N LEU A 81 23.36 -0.04 -2.70
CA LEU A 81 22.13 -0.59 -3.22
C LEU A 81 21.02 0.44 -3.18
N TYR A 82 20.33 0.58 -4.30
CA TYR A 82 19.17 1.45 -4.45
C TYR A 82 18.00 0.68 -5.06
N ASN A 83 16.82 0.88 -4.48
CA ASN A 83 15.57 0.32 -4.99
C ASN A 83 14.83 1.36 -5.84
N ILE A 84 14.18 0.90 -6.90
CA ILE A 84 13.30 1.74 -7.72
C ILE A 84 11.91 1.81 -7.09
N VAL A 85 11.46 3.00 -6.75
CA VAL A 85 10.22 3.22 -6.00
C VAL A 85 9.00 2.99 -6.88
N GLY A 86 8.15 2.03 -6.49
CA GLY A 86 6.86 1.76 -7.14
C GLY A 86 6.96 1.01 -8.48
N PHE A 87 8.06 0.30 -8.71
CA PHE A 87 8.34 -0.48 -9.93
C PHE A 87 8.23 -1.99 -9.70
N GLN A 88 7.30 -2.42 -8.85
CA GLN A 88 6.91 -3.84 -8.77
C GLN A 88 6.50 -4.36 -10.16
N THR A 89 6.89 -5.60 -10.51
CA THR A 89 6.79 -6.09 -11.91
C THR A 89 6.77 -7.61 -12.02
N HIS A 90 6.08 -8.12 -13.06
CA HIS A 90 6.13 -9.49 -13.56
C HIS A 90 7.01 -9.67 -14.79
N LEU A 91 7.68 -8.62 -15.28
CA LEU A 91 8.59 -8.75 -16.42
C LEU A 91 9.62 -9.86 -16.19
N LYS A 92 10.03 -10.58 -17.23
CA LYS A 92 11.18 -11.48 -17.13
C LYS A 92 12.46 -10.67 -16.91
N TRP A 93 13.47 -11.26 -16.27
CA TRP A 93 14.70 -10.54 -15.90
C TRP A 93 15.46 -9.92 -17.10
N GLY A 94 15.51 -10.61 -18.24
CA GLY A 94 16.10 -10.06 -19.47
C GLY A 94 15.39 -8.77 -19.92
N PRO A 95 14.08 -8.82 -20.23
CA PRO A 95 13.27 -7.64 -20.52
C PRO A 95 13.33 -6.55 -19.45
N GLN A 96 13.32 -6.90 -18.15
CA GLN A 96 13.51 -5.93 -17.08
C GLN A 96 14.80 -5.13 -17.26
N LYS A 97 15.93 -5.83 -17.46
CA LYS A 97 17.23 -5.19 -17.64
C LYS A 97 17.22 -4.22 -18.82
N GLU A 98 16.62 -4.61 -19.95
CA GLU A 98 16.58 -3.77 -21.15
C GLU A 98 15.67 -2.55 -20.98
N VAL A 99 14.51 -2.72 -20.34
CA VAL A 99 13.59 -1.61 -20.05
C VAL A 99 14.21 -0.62 -19.05
N LEU A 100 14.90 -1.10 -18.01
CA LEU A 100 15.50 -0.23 -16.99
C LEU A 100 16.63 0.65 -17.55
N LYS A 101 17.39 0.17 -18.53
CA LYS A 101 18.44 0.97 -19.20
C LYS A 101 17.90 2.16 -20.00
N LEU A 102 16.59 2.19 -20.30
CA LEU A 102 15.95 3.33 -20.97
C LEU A 102 15.69 4.50 -20.03
N ILE A 103 15.85 4.30 -18.72
CA ILE A 103 15.68 5.36 -17.73
C ILE A 103 16.97 6.19 -17.68
N PRO A 104 16.90 7.52 -17.88
CA PRO A 104 18.06 8.39 -17.80
C PRO A 104 18.78 8.26 -16.45
N GLY A 105 20.10 8.06 -16.51
CA GLY A 105 20.96 7.80 -15.34
C GLY A 105 21.09 6.32 -14.97
N LEU A 106 20.32 5.41 -15.58
CA LEU A 106 20.39 3.95 -15.36
C LEU A 106 20.88 3.18 -16.59
N GLU A 107 21.44 3.86 -17.59
CA GLU A 107 21.87 3.26 -18.87
C GLU A 107 22.92 2.16 -18.68
N ASN A 108 23.76 2.32 -17.66
CA ASN A 108 24.81 1.38 -17.27
C ASN A 108 24.58 0.77 -15.88
N ALA A 109 23.35 0.82 -15.37
CA ALA A 109 23.06 0.32 -14.03
C ALA A 109 23.29 -1.21 -13.94
N GLU A 110 23.93 -1.64 -12.87
CA GLU A 110 24.03 -3.05 -12.52
C GLU A 110 22.82 -3.48 -11.68
N VAL A 111 22.01 -4.39 -12.22
CA VAL A 111 20.85 -4.93 -11.50
C VAL A 111 21.30 -6.07 -10.60
N VAL A 112 21.50 -5.76 -9.32
CA VAL A 112 21.90 -6.75 -8.29
C VAL A 112 20.72 -7.66 -7.88
N ARG A 113 19.49 -7.14 -7.92
CA ARG A 113 18.27 -7.89 -7.62
C ARG A 113 17.13 -7.45 -8.55
N TYR A 114 16.58 -8.40 -9.30
CA TYR A 114 15.44 -8.16 -10.18
C TYR A 114 14.13 -8.06 -9.40
N GLY A 115 13.20 -7.27 -9.95
CA GLY A 115 11.85 -7.14 -9.43
C GLY A 115 11.08 -8.43 -9.61
N VAL A 116 10.26 -8.76 -8.62
CA VAL A 116 9.31 -9.86 -8.66
C VAL A 116 8.04 -9.42 -7.94
N MET A 117 6.89 -9.93 -8.39
CA MET A 117 5.66 -9.84 -7.62
C MET A 117 5.58 -11.01 -6.65
N HIS A 118 5.19 -10.70 -5.42
CA HIS A 118 4.97 -11.70 -4.39
C HIS A 118 3.48 -12.01 -4.25
N ARG A 119 3.19 -13.29 -3.99
CA ARG A 119 1.84 -13.71 -3.63
C ARG A 119 1.60 -13.43 -2.16
N ASN A 120 0.55 -12.67 -1.88
CA ASN A 120 0.08 -12.44 -0.52
C ASN A 120 -1.05 -13.42 -0.17
N THR A 121 -0.96 -14.02 1.02
CA THR A 121 -2.03 -14.86 1.58
C THR A 121 -2.75 -14.08 2.66
N PHE A 122 -4.07 -14.02 2.57
CA PHE A 122 -4.92 -13.39 3.58
C PHE A 122 -6.24 -14.17 3.69
N ILE A 123 -6.87 -14.09 4.85
CA ILE A 123 -8.16 -14.72 5.12
C ILE A 123 -9.31 -13.78 4.77
N ASN A 124 -10.50 -14.33 4.56
CA ASN A 124 -11.71 -13.53 4.39
C ASN A 124 -12.19 -12.99 5.75
N SER A 125 -11.48 -12.00 6.27
CA SER A 125 -11.71 -11.43 7.61
C SER A 125 -13.14 -10.96 7.86
N PRO A 126 -13.89 -10.39 6.89
CA PRO A 126 -15.29 -10.03 7.13
C PRO A 126 -16.16 -11.23 7.51
N ASN A 127 -15.82 -12.42 7.03
CA ASN A 127 -16.47 -13.65 7.46
C ASN A 127 -15.95 -14.15 8.80
N LEU A 128 -14.64 -14.04 9.05
CA LEU A 128 -13.95 -14.84 10.06
C LEU A 128 -13.64 -14.09 11.36
N LEU A 129 -13.50 -12.76 11.34
CA LEU A 129 -12.97 -11.98 12.47
C LEU A 129 -14.00 -11.02 13.08
N LYS A 130 -13.90 -10.82 14.41
CA LYS A 130 -14.51 -9.72 15.17
C LYS A 130 -13.59 -8.49 15.11
N PRO A 131 -14.08 -7.25 15.35
CA PRO A 131 -13.24 -6.03 15.32
C PRO A 131 -12.16 -6.01 16.41
N THR A 132 -12.21 -6.96 17.35
CA THR A 132 -11.15 -7.24 18.32
C THR A 132 -10.00 -8.08 17.76
N TYR A 133 -10.04 -8.41 16.45
CA TYR A 133 -9.14 -9.34 15.76
C TYR A 133 -9.25 -10.81 16.21
N GLN A 134 -10.27 -11.13 16.99
CA GLN A 134 -10.60 -12.48 17.44
C GLN A 134 -11.32 -13.27 16.34
N TYR A 135 -11.04 -14.56 16.23
CA TYR A 135 -11.80 -15.47 15.38
C TYR A 135 -13.21 -15.67 15.92
N LYS A 136 -14.22 -15.66 15.04
CA LYS A 136 -15.63 -15.70 15.47
C LYS A 136 -16.04 -17.01 16.14
N ASP A 137 -15.46 -18.13 15.73
CA ASP A 137 -15.85 -19.46 16.24
C ASP A 137 -14.85 -20.04 17.26
N ARG A 138 -13.86 -19.25 17.69
CA ARG A 138 -12.87 -19.66 18.70
C ARG A 138 -12.34 -18.44 19.45
N ASP A 139 -12.79 -18.27 20.68
CA ASP A 139 -12.51 -17.07 21.47
C ASP A 139 -11.04 -16.95 21.95
N ASP A 140 -10.28 -18.05 22.00
CA ASP A 140 -8.84 -18.03 22.34
C ASP A 140 -7.92 -17.85 21.11
N LEU A 141 -8.48 -17.61 19.91
CA LEU A 141 -7.72 -17.46 18.67
C LEU A 141 -7.80 -16.03 18.11
N PHE A 142 -6.65 -15.42 17.86
CA PHE A 142 -6.53 -14.07 17.31
C PHE A 142 -5.64 -14.07 16.06
N PHE A 143 -5.94 -13.21 15.10
CA PHE A 143 -5.15 -13.03 13.89
C PHE A 143 -4.65 -11.59 13.80
N ALA A 144 -3.43 -11.37 13.31
CA ALA A 144 -2.86 -10.04 13.17
C ALA A 144 -1.89 -9.96 11.98
N GLY A 145 -1.65 -8.73 11.52
CA GLY A 145 -0.79 -8.47 10.37
C GLY A 145 -1.45 -8.82 9.04
N GLN A 146 -0.63 -8.92 7.99
CA GLN A 146 -1.09 -9.07 6.60
C GLN A 146 -2.13 -10.18 6.39
N ILE A 147 -2.08 -11.27 7.17
CA ILE A 147 -3.03 -12.38 7.06
C ILE A 147 -4.49 -11.92 7.26
N THR A 148 -4.74 -10.82 7.96
CA THR A 148 -6.08 -10.28 8.22
C THR A 148 -6.60 -9.40 7.07
N GLY A 149 -5.79 -9.14 6.04
CA GLY A 149 -6.14 -8.21 4.97
C GLY A 149 -5.83 -6.74 5.30
N VAL A 150 -5.01 -6.45 6.31
CA VAL A 150 -4.33 -5.15 6.38
C VAL A 150 -3.07 -5.19 5.51
N GLU A 151 -2.69 -4.06 4.89
CA GLU A 151 -1.50 -3.98 4.05
C GLU A 151 -0.58 -2.85 4.54
N GLY A 152 0.70 -3.17 4.74
CA GLY A 152 1.71 -2.22 5.22
C GLY A 152 2.26 -2.56 6.60
N TYR A 153 3.48 -2.08 6.88
CA TYR A 153 4.19 -2.39 8.13
C TYR A 153 3.51 -1.77 9.34
N VAL A 154 3.07 -0.51 9.23
CA VAL A 154 2.43 0.23 10.32
C VAL A 154 1.05 -0.36 10.61
N GLU A 155 0.29 -0.70 9.58
CA GLU A 155 -1.00 -1.34 9.66
C GLU A 155 -0.89 -2.73 10.29
N SER A 156 0.13 -3.51 9.91
CA SER A 156 0.39 -4.82 10.49
C SER A 156 0.78 -4.74 11.95
N ALA A 157 1.62 -3.77 12.33
CA ALA A 157 1.98 -3.52 13.72
C ALA A 157 0.77 -3.08 14.55
N ALA A 158 -0.07 -2.20 14.00
CA ALA A 158 -1.31 -1.76 14.65
C ALA A 158 -2.29 -2.92 14.86
N ALA A 159 -2.48 -3.78 13.85
CA ALA A 159 -3.28 -5.00 13.98
C ALA A 159 -2.74 -5.92 15.07
N GLY A 160 -1.40 -6.09 15.14
CA GLY A 160 -0.72 -6.83 16.19
C GLY A 160 -0.99 -6.26 17.58
N LEU A 161 -0.93 -4.94 17.72
CA LEU A 161 -1.23 -4.26 18.98
C LEU A 161 -2.67 -4.51 19.44
N VAL A 162 -3.66 -4.32 18.57
CA VAL A 162 -5.08 -4.54 18.91
C VAL A 162 -5.35 -5.99 19.28
N ALA A 163 -4.86 -6.93 18.46
CA ALA A 163 -5.01 -8.37 18.71
C ALA A 163 -4.33 -8.79 20.02
N GLY A 164 -3.12 -8.28 20.28
CA GLY A 164 -2.35 -8.58 21.48
C GLY A 164 -3.00 -8.06 22.76
N ILE A 165 -3.53 -6.83 22.74
CA ILE A 165 -4.27 -6.28 23.89
C ILE A 165 -5.51 -7.15 24.18
N ASN A 166 -6.26 -7.53 23.14
CA ASN A 166 -7.46 -8.34 23.33
C ASN A 166 -7.16 -9.79 23.75
N ALA A 167 -6.08 -10.39 23.24
CA ALA A 167 -5.62 -11.69 23.71
C ALA A 167 -5.21 -11.64 25.20
N ALA A 168 -4.52 -10.57 25.62
CA ALA A 168 -4.16 -10.37 27.02
C ALA A 168 -5.40 -10.19 27.91
N ASN A 169 -6.40 -9.43 27.45
CA ASN A 169 -7.67 -9.26 28.17
C ASN A 169 -8.43 -10.57 28.28
N TYR A 170 -8.50 -11.37 27.21
CA TYR A 170 -9.13 -12.69 27.23
C TYR A 170 -8.52 -13.60 28.30
N VAL A 171 -7.19 -13.72 28.35
CA VAL A 171 -6.49 -14.54 29.35
C VAL A 171 -6.72 -14.03 30.78
N GLN A 172 -6.88 -12.72 30.96
CA GLN A 172 -7.15 -12.10 32.26
C GLN A 172 -8.64 -12.11 32.65
N GLY A 173 -9.53 -12.64 31.81
CA GLY A 173 -10.98 -12.57 32.03
C GLY A 173 -11.54 -11.15 32.00
N LYS A 174 -10.84 -10.21 31.36
CA LYS A 174 -11.27 -8.82 31.17
C LYS A 174 -12.10 -8.70 29.90
N GLU A 175 -12.93 -7.65 29.84
CA GLU A 175 -13.65 -7.30 28.63
C GLU A 175 -12.67 -6.94 27.50
N MET A 176 -12.97 -7.41 26.29
CA MET A 176 -12.22 -7.04 25.10
C MET A 176 -12.55 -5.61 24.68
N ILE A 177 -11.57 -4.97 24.05
CA ILE A 177 -11.63 -3.55 23.67
C ILE A 177 -11.78 -3.42 22.16
N VAL A 178 -12.67 -2.52 21.76
CA VAL A 178 -12.86 -2.14 20.36
C VAL A 178 -12.43 -0.69 20.20
N PHE A 179 -11.48 -0.45 19.32
CA PHE A 179 -10.97 0.90 19.05
C PHE A 179 -12.04 1.72 18.31
N PRO A 180 -12.18 3.02 18.59
CA PRO A 180 -13.15 3.87 17.90
C PRO A 180 -12.85 3.95 16.40
N ASP A 181 -13.88 3.87 15.56
CA ASP A 181 -13.79 3.95 14.10
C ASP A 181 -13.36 5.34 13.59
N THR A 182 -13.43 6.35 14.44
CA THR A 182 -12.84 7.67 14.21
C THR A 182 -11.31 7.68 14.27
N THR A 183 -10.69 6.59 14.76
CA THR A 183 -9.23 6.38 14.73
C THR A 183 -8.83 5.53 13.52
N VAL A 184 -7.57 5.64 13.07
CA VAL A 184 -7.07 4.79 11.97
C VAL A 184 -7.07 3.31 12.38
N MET A 185 -6.72 3.00 13.63
CA MET A 185 -6.70 1.62 14.13
C MET A 185 -8.10 1.00 14.18
N GLY A 186 -9.08 1.74 14.71
CA GLY A 186 -10.46 1.27 14.79
C GLY A 186 -11.15 1.22 13.43
N SER A 187 -10.93 2.21 12.56
CA SER A 187 -11.50 2.17 11.20
C SER A 187 -10.94 1.02 10.37
N MET A 188 -9.65 0.68 10.54
CA MET A 188 -9.07 -0.49 9.90
C MET A 188 -9.71 -1.78 10.40
N ALA A 189 -9.86 -1.94 11.72
CA ALA A 189 -10.52 -3.09 12.33
C ALA A 189 -11.98 -3.22 11.85
N ALA A 190 -12.71 -2.11 11.78
CA ALA A 190 -14.05 -2.05 11.25
C ALA A 190 -14.09 -2.46 9.76
N TYR A 191 -13.19 -1.92 8.94
CA TYR A 191 -13.13 -2.24 7.51
C TYR A 191 -12.91 -3.75 7.28
N ILE A 192 -11.86 -4.34 7.87
CA ILE A 192 -11.55 -5.75 7.63
C ILE A 192 -12.64 -6.70 8.15
N THR A 193 -13.56 -6.24 9.00
CA THR A 193 -14.63 -7.06 9.56
C THR A 193 -16.01 -6.80 8.95
N THR A 194 -16.18 -5.68 8.25
CA THR A 194 -17.47 -5.25 7.67
C THR A 194 -17.45 -5.11 6.15
N ALA A 195 -16.27 -5.12 5.51
CA ALA A 195 -16.14 -5.04 4.07
C ALA A 195 -16.90 -6.18 3.34
N ASN A 196 -17.18 -5.96 2.05
CA ASN A 196 -17.94 -6.93 1.26
C ASN A 196 -17.20 -8.28 1.18
N LYS A 197 -17.76 -9.27 1.86
CA LYS A 197 -17.27 -10.66 1.96
C LYS A 197 -17.02 -11.35 0.61
N LYS A 198 -17.74 -10.99 -0.45
CA LYS A 198 -17.61 -11.65 -1.76
C LYS A 198 -16.35 -11.22 -2.50
N ASN A 199 -15.95 -9.95 -2.35
CA ASN A 199 -14.85 -9.33 -3.09
C ASN A 199 -13.88 -8.63 -2.12
N PHE A 200 -13.67 -9.21 -0.94
CA PHE A 200 -12.76 -8.63 0.05
C PHE A 200 -11.34 -8.56 -0.52
N GLN A 201 -10.69 -7.42 -0.35
CA GLN A 201 -9.31 -7.17 -0.73
C GLN A 201 -8.57 -6.54 0.45
N PRO A 202 -7.24 -6.72 0.53
CA PRO A 202 -6.44 -6.04 1.52
C PRO A 202 -6.56 -4.52 1.43
N MET A 203 -6.27 -3.82 2.52
CA MET A 203 -6.40 -2.36 2.60
C MET A 203 -5.27 -1.75 3.43
N ASN A 204 -4.69 -0.66 2.93
CA ASN A 204 -3.76 0.19 3.66
C ASN A 204 -4.48 1.37 4.31
N ALA A 205 -3.85 2.00 5.31
CA ALA A 205 -4.42 3.14 5.99
C ALA A 205 -4.66 4.31 5.02
N ASN A 206 -5.88 4.84 5.02
CA ASN A 206 -6.24 6.01 4.22
C ASN A 206 -7.40 6.78 4.87
N PHE A 207 -7.48 8.08 4.60
CA PHE A 207 -8.53 8.95 5.15
C PHE A 207 -9.96 8.57 4.73
N GLY A 208 -10.13 7.74 3.68
CA GLY A 208 -11.44 7.26 3.25
C GLY A 208 -12.05 6.21 4.17
N LEU A 209 -11.26 5.60 5.07
CA LEU A 209 -11.75 4.68 6.09
C LEU A 209 -12.38 5.39 7.28
N LEU A 210 -11.99 6.65 7.51
CA LEU A 210 -12.51 7.42 8.63
C LEU A 210 -13.92 7.92 8.31
N PRO A 211 -14.82 7.97 9.30
CA PRO A 211 -16.12 8.62 9.15
C PRO A 211 -15.97 10.05 8.60
N PRO A 212 -16.92 10.57 7.81
CA PRO A 212 -16.84 11.95 7.33
C PRO A 212 -16.86 12.96 8.50
N LEU A 213 -16.40 14.18 8.25
CA LEU A 213 -16.62 15.31 9.14
C LEU A 213 -18.08 15.76 9.01
N GLU A 214 -18.64 16.34 10.08
CA GLU A 214 -20.00 16.90 10.06
C GLU A 214 -20.11 18.04 9.05
N GLU A 215 -19.11 18.92 9.02
CA GLU A 215 -19.02 20.01 8.05
C GLU A 215 -18.28 19.59 6.78
N ARG A 216 -18.84 19.99 5.64
CA ARG A 216 -18.23 19.71 4.34
C ARG A 216 -17.12 20.72 4.04
N ILE A 217 -15.88 20.29 4.21
CA ILE A 217 -14.69 21.06 3.82
C ILE A 217 -14.30 20.76 2.38
N ARG A 218 -14.21 21.81 1.55
CA ARG A 218 -13.82 21.69 0.13
C ARG A 218 -12.31 21.52 -0.04
N ASP A 219 -11.52 22.23 0.76
CA ASP A 219 -10.06 22.12 0.69
C ASP A 219 -9.61 20.74 1.20
N LYS A 220 -8.83 20.04 0.38
CA LYS A 220 -8.42 18.66 0.68
C LYS A 220 -7.44 18.59 1.84
N LYS A 221 -6.52 19.57 1.95
CA LYS A 221 -5.48 19.59 2.98
C LYS A 221 -6.11 19.86 4.33
N GLU A 222 -6.93 20.90 4.41
CA GLU A 222 -7.67 21.28 5.62
C GLU A 222 -8.58 20.14 6.09
N ARG A 223 -9.32 19.50 5.17
CA ARG A 223 -10.17 18.35 5.50
C ARG A 223 -9.37 17.20 6.12
N TYR A 224 -8.21 16.87 5.57
CA TYR A 224 -7.36 15.78 6.08
C TYR A 224 -6.73 16.14 7.42
N GLU A 225 -6.35 17.40 7.63
CA GLU A 225 -5.84 17.89 8.91
C GLU A 225 -6.91 17.79 10.01
N GLN A 226 -8.15 18.19 9.73
CA GLN A 226 -9.24 18.06 10.70
C GLN A 226 -9.58 16.59 11.00
N LEU A 227 -9.60 15.71 9.99
CA LEU A 227 -9.78 14.28 10.21
C LEU A 227 -8.67 13.69 11.10
N ALA A 228 -7.42 14.10 10.88
CA ALA A 228 -6.29 13.66 11.68
C ALA A 228 -6.40 14.15 13.14
N ASN A 229 -6.74 15.42 13.34
CA ASN A 229 -6.93 15.99 14.68
C ASN A 229 -8.03 15.26 15.46
N ARG A 230 -9.19 15.01 14.83
CA ARG A 230 -10.27 14.22 15.44
C ARG A 230 -9.83 12.80 15.78
N ALA A 231 -9.08 12.15 14.91
CA ALA A 231 -8.56 10.81 15.15
C ALA A 231 -7.60 10.78 16.36
N LEU A 232 -6.70 11.77 16.45
CA LEU A 232 -5.76 11.92 17.57
C LEU A 232 -6.47 12.20 18.90
N GLU A 233 -7.45 13.10 18.89
CA GLU A 233 -8.26 13.36 20.07
C GLU A 233 -9.04 12.11 20.51
N SER A 234 -9.64 11.40 19.56
CA SER A 234 -10.41 10.19 19.85
C SER A 234 -9.56 9.09 20.46
N ILE A 235 -8.36 8.83 19.93
CA ILE A 235 -7.48 7.81 20.50
C ILE A 235 -6.96 8.22 21.88
N GLN A 236 -6.62 9.49 22.10
CA GLN A 236 -6.18 9.99 23.41
C GLN A 236 -7.28 9.86 24.47
N ASN A 237 -8.53 10.17 24.11
CA ASN A 237 -9.67 10.02 25.01
C ASN A 237 -10.04 8.56 25.25
N PHE A 238 -9.85 7.70 24.24
CA PHE A 238 -10.05 6.26 24.38
C PHE A 238 -9.05 5.66 25.37
N VAL A 239 -7.75 5.88 25.17
CA VAL A 239 -6.67 5.29 26.00
C VAL A 239 -6.81 5.64 27.49
N LYS A 240 -7.37 6.79 27.85
CA LYS A 240 -7.62 7.16 29.26
C LYS A 240 -8.71 6.32 29.94
N LYS A 241 -9.55 5.62 29.18
CA LYS A 241 -10.72 4.87 29.66
C LYS A 241 -10.48 3.36 29.75
N VAL A 242 -9.37 2.86 29.19
CA VAL A 242 -9.08 1.43 29.03
C VAL A 242 -7.89 0.99 29.87
#